data_AF-A0AAD7I9A5-F1
#
_entry.id   AF-A0AAD7I9A5-F1
#
_cell.length_a   1.000
_cell.length_b   1.000
_cell.length_c   1.000
_cell.angle_alpha   90.00
_cell.angle_beta   90.00
_cell.angle_gamma   90.00
#
_symmetry.space_group_name_H-M   'P 1'
#
loop_
_entity.id
_entity.type
_entity.pdbx_description
1 polymer ?
#
loop_
_entity_poly.entity_id
_entity_poly.type
_entity_poly.pdbx_seq_one_letter_code
_entity_poly.pdbx_strand_id
1 'polypeptide(L)' 'MVLSSHSLAVECRCWKERGKPIVPCEWGLCRFCSTDIKDPPHAMFLCDHPKLVKIHEIFLAKIYAEVPEIRGRATSPWAF' A
#
# COMPACT_ATOMS: atom_id res chain seq x y z
N MET A 1 22.41 6.13 9.47
CA MET A 1 21.69 5.31 8.47
C MET A 1 20.43 6.06 8.10
N VAL A 2 20.44 6.75 6.95
CA VAL A 2 19.30 7.54 6.48
C VAL A 2 18.39 6.57 5.74
N LEU A 3 17.39 6.02 6.43
CA LEU A 3 16.30 5.32 5.79
C LEU A 3 15.40 6.40 5.20
N SER A 4 15.28 6.39 3.88
CA SER A 4 14.48 7.35 3.12
C SER A 4 13.15 7.65 3.81
N SER A 5 12.95 8.90 4.19
CA SER A 5 11.75 9.44 4.83
C SER A 5 10.68 9.76 3.78
N HIS A 6 10.42 8.83 2.87
CA HIS A 6 9.24 8.93 2.03
C HIS A 6 8.04 8.39 2.81
N SER A 7 6.96 9.16 2.82
CA SER A 7 5.66 8.89 3.46
C SER A 7 5.02 7.54 3.08
N LEU A 8 5.61 6.85 2.10
CA LEU A 8 5.25 5.50 1.62
C LEU A 8 6.16 4.38 2.14
N ALA A 9 7.05 4.62 3.11
CA ALA A 9 7.79 3.56 3.79
C ALA A 9 6.80 2.69 4.61
N VAL A 10 6.23 1.69 3.93
CA VAL A 10 5.35 0.65 4.49
C VAL A 10 6.18 -0.53 5.01
N GLU A 11 7.44 -0.62 4.59
CA GLU A 11 8.40 -1.68 4.90
C GLU A 11 9.12 -1.38 6.21
N CYS A 12 8.95 -2.25 7.22
CA CYS A 12 9.87 -2.48 8.37
C CYS A 12 9.14 -3.06 9.60
N ARG A 13 7.84 -3.41 9.57
CA ARG A 13 7.20 -4.09 10.71
C ARG A 13 7.40 -5.61 10.75
N CYS A 14 7.78 -6.23 9.63
CA CYS A 14 8.05 -7.68 9.55
C CYS A 14 9.53 -8.00 9.36
N TRP A 15 10.41 -7.00 9.44
CA TRP A 15 11.85 -7.23 9.38
C TRP A 15 12.32 -7.84 10.70
N LYS A 16 13.13 -8.88 10.62
CA LYS A 16 13.83 -9.46 11.77
C LYS A 16 14.86 -8.45 12.30
N GLU A 17 14.42 -7.48 13.09
CA GLU A 17 15.35 -6.68 13.88
C GLU A 17 15.87 -7.53 15.05
N ARG A 18 17.20 -7.49 15.27
CA ARG A 18 17.83 -8.22 16.38
C ARG A 18 17.20 -7.75 17.70
N GLY A 19 16.60 -8.68 18.45
CA GLY A 19 15.99 -8.43 19.75
C GLY A 19 14.50 -8.07 19.73
N LYS A 20 13.82 -8.04 18.56
CA LYS A 20 12.36 -7.88 18.50
C LYS A 20 11.67 -9.22 18.19
N PRO A 21 10.51 -9.50 18.83
CA PRO A 21 9.70 -10.65 18.45
C PRO A 21 9.26 -10.50 16.99
N ILE A 22 9.37 -11.59 16.23
CA ILE A 22 8.86 -11.65 14.87
C ILE A 22 7.34 -11.62 14.99
N VAL A 23 6.73 -10.51 14.59
CA VAL A 23 5.28 -10.42 14.47
C VAL A 23 4.92 -10.86 13.05
N PRO A 24 4.14 -11.93 12.86
CA PRO A 24 3.62 -12.29 11.55
C PRO A 24 2.89 -11.10 10.94
N CYS A 25 3.14 -10.78 9.65
CA CYS A 25 2.50 -9.64 9.00
C CYS A 25 0.97 -9.73 9.05
N GLU A 26 0.44 -10.96 9.00
CA GLU A 26 -0.97 -11.33 9.16
C GLU A 26 -1.60 -10.88 10.49
N TRP A 27 -0.80 -10.56 11.52
CA TRP A 27 -1.29 -10.07 12.81
C TRP A 27 -1.20 -8.54 12.93
N GLY A 28 -0.56 -7.89 11.97
CA GLY A 28 -0.44 -6.44 11.93
C GLY A 28 -1.64 -5.83 11.23
N LEU A 29 -2.49 -5.10 11.96
CA LEU A 29 -3.56 -4.31 11.34
C LEU A 29 -2.97 -3.14 10.53
N CYS A 30 -3.65 -2.80 9.44
CA CYS A 30 -3.34 -1.66 8.60
C CYS A 30 -3.30 -0.39 9.44
N ARG A 31 -2.19 0.38 9.35
CA ARG A 31 -2.01 1.62 10.13
C ARG A 31 -2.98 2.74 9.75
N PHE A 32 -3.71 2.57 8.66
CA PHE A 32 -4.60 3.57 8.10
C PHE A 32 -6.05 3.29 8.50
N CYS A 33 -6.61 2.14 8.11
CA CYS A 33 -7.99 1.78 8.43
C CYS A 33 -8.14 1.00 9.75
N SER A 34 -7.10 0.30 10.21
CA SER A 34 -7.15 -0.60 11.38
C SER A 34 -8.19 -1.74 11.29
N THR A 35 -8.78 -1.99 10.11
CA THR A 35 -9.83 -2.99 9.89
C THR A 35 -9.36 -4.23 9.15
N ASP A 36 -8.22 -4.16 8.48
CA ASP A 36 -7.67 -5.23 7.64
C ASP A 36 -6.18 -5.44 7.92
N ILE A 37 -5.62 -6.53 7.42
CA ILE A 37 -4.20 -6.85 7.53
C ILE A 37 -3.39 -5.80 6.78
N LYS A 38 -2.26 -5.41 7.38
CA LYS A 38 -1.28 -4.51 6.80
C LYS A 38 -0.44 -5.25 5.77
N ASP A 39 -1.02 -5.55 4.62
CA ASP A 39 -0.27 -5.98 3.45
C ASP A 39 -0.05 -4.82 2.47
N PRO A 40 1.02 -4.87 1.64
CA PRO A 40 1.27 -3.82 0.64
C PRO A 40 0.10 -3.61 -0.34
N PRO A 41 -0.57 -4.67 -0.86
CA PRO A 41 -1.74 -4.50 -1.73
C PRO A 41 -2.89 -3.73 -1.07
N HIS A 42 -3.24 -4.04 0.19
CA HIS A 42 -4.26 -3.32 0.93
C HIS A 42 -3.87 -1.85 1.06
N ALA A 43 -2.68 -1.57 1.59
CA ALA A 43 -2.24 -0.19 1.82
C ALA A 43 -2.17 0.65 0.54
N MET A 44 -1.88 0.02 -0.61
CA MET A 44 -1.64 0.72 -1.89
C MET A 44 -2.81 0.70 -2.87
N PHE A 45 -3.80 -0.18 -2.69
CA PHE A 45 -4.90 -0.30 -3.66
C PHE A 45 -6.29 -0.45 -3.04
N LEU A 46 -6.41 -1.03 -1.84
CA LEU A 46 -7.71 -1.39 -1.26
C LEU A 46 -8.11 -0.52 -0.06
N CYS A 47 -7.15 0.11 0.61
CA CYS A 47 -7.41 0.88 1.82
C CYS A 47 -8.29 2.09 1.53
N ASP A 48 -9.38 2.19 2.27
CA ASP A 48 -10.42 3.22 2.15
C ASP A 48 -10.09 4.52 2.91
N HIS A 49 -8.91 4.59 3.54
CA HIS A 49 -8.53 5.75 4.31
C HIS A 49 -8.52 7.03 3.43
N PRO A 50 -9.26 8.10 3.80
CA PRO A 50 -9.55 9.22 2.88
C PRO A 50 -8.31 9.88 2.25
N LYS A 51 -7.21 9.99 2.99
CA LYS A 51 -5.96 10.55 2.47
C LYS A 51 -5.30 9.67 1.40
N LEU A 52 -5.40 8.34 1.54
CA LEU A 52 -4.83 7.40 0.56
C LEU A 52 -5.66 7.40 -0.71
N VAL A 53 -6.99 7.34 -0.58
CA VAL A 53 -7.91 7.44 -1.72
C VAL A 53 -7.60 8.68 -2.57
N LYS A 54 -7.46 9.85 -1.95
CA LYS A 54 -7.12 11.09 -2.66
C LYS A 54 -5.76 11.02 -3.38
N ILE A 55 -4.75 10.40 -2.76
CA ILE A 55 -3.43 10.24 -3.38
C ILE A 55 -3.52 9.27 -4.57
N HIS A 56 -4.28 8.18 -4.43
CA HIS A 56 -4.50 7.21 -5.51
C HIS A 56 -5.19 7.86 -6.70
N GLU A 57 -6.24 8.64 -6.48
CA GLU A 57 -6.93 9.37 -7.54
C GLU A 57 -5.98 10.31 -8.30
N ILE A 58 -5.15 11.08 -7.57
CA ILE A 58 -4.17 11.98 -8.19
C ILE A 58 -3.13 11.21 -9.00
N PHE A 59 -2.60 10.12 -8.43
CA PHE A 59 -1.62 9.27 -9.10
C PHE A 59 -2.20 8.64 -10.37
N LEU A 60 -3.37 8.01 -10.27
CA LEU A 60 -4.05 7.39 -11.42
C LEU A 60 -4.42 8.43 -12.48
N ALA A 61 -4.89 9.61 -12.10
CA ALA A 61 -5.15 10.69 -13.04
C ALA A 61 -3.89 11.08 -13.83
N LYS A 62 -2.73 11.17 -13.16
CA LYS A 62 -1.45 11.44 -13.81
C LYS A 62 -1.04 10.30 -14.75
N ILE A 63 -1.13 9.05 -14.30
CA ILE A 63 -0.77 7.89 -15.12
C ILE A 63 -1.67 7.77 -16.35
N TYR A 64 -2.98 8.01 -16.21
CA TYR A 64 -3.90 7.97 -17.35
C TYR A 64 -3.70 9.13 -18.33
N ALA A 65 -3.14 10.26 -17.88
CA ALA A 65 -2.75 11.34 -18.77
C ALA A 65 -1.46 11.01 -19.55
N GLU A 66 -0.49 10.35 -18.90
CA GLU A 66 0.79 9.99 -19.51
C GLU A 66 0.72 8.73 -20.39
N VAL A 67 -0.09 7.75 -19.99
CA VAL A 67 -0.24 6.45 -20.68
C VAL A 67 -1.73 6.08 -20.78
N PRO A 68 -2.46 6.68 -21.74
CA PRO A 68 -3.90 6.47 -21.90
C PRO A 68 -4.30 5.01 -22.17
N GLU A 69 -3.41 4.19 -22.72
CA GLU A 69 -3.64 2.78 -23.09
C GLU A 69 -3.83 1.86 -21.88
N ILE A 70 -3.43 2.31 -20.69
CA ILE A 70 -3.66 1.62 -19.42
C ILE A 70 -5.11 1.82 -18.96
N ARG A 71 -5.76 2.92 -19.37
CA ARG A 71 -7.14 3.22 -19.03
C ARG A 71 -8.06 2.19 -19.69
N GLY A 72 -8.63 1.29 -18.89
CA GLY A 72 -9.51 0.21 -19.38
C GLY A 72 -8.86 -1.18 -19.46
N ARG A 73 -7.54 -1.32 -19.27
CA ARG A 73 -6.90 -2.64 -19.03
C ARG A 73 -7.01 -3.09 -17.57
N ALA A 74 -8.14 -2.83 -16.93
CA ALA A 74 -8.44 -3.37 -15.62
C ALA A 74 -8.86 -4.84 -15.74
N THR A 75 -7.99 -5.69 -16.31
CA THR A 75 -8.06 -7.12 -16.02
C THR A 75 -7.34 -7.31 -14.69
N SER A 76 -8.11 -7.37 -13.61
CA SER A 76 -7.59 -7.75 -12.30
C SER A 76 -6.80 -9.06 -12.45
N PRO A 77 -5.50 -9.11 -12.11
CA PRO A 77 -4.76 -10.38 -12.01
C PRO A 77 -5.28 -11.26 -10.85
N TRP A 78 -6.21 -10.74 -10.05
CA TRP A 78 -6.69 -11.30 -8.79
C TRP A 78 -8.22 -11.38 -8.75
N ALA A 79 -8.86 -11.57 -9.90
CA ALA A 79 -10.27 -11.95 -9.93
C ALA A 79 -10.39 -13.41 -9.43
N PHE A 80 -10.66 -13.57 -8.14
CA PHE A 80 -11.20 -14.79 -7.54
C PHE A 80 -12.70 -14.62 -7.32
#